data_AF-A0A3E2NCS4-F1
#
_entry.id   AF-A0A3E2NCS4-F1
#
_cell.length_a   1.000
_cell.length_b   1.000
_cell.length_c   1.000
_cell.angle_alpha   90.00
_cell.angle_beta   90.00
_cell.angle_gamma   90.00
#
_symmetry.space_group_name_H-M   'P 1'
#
loop_
_entity.id
_entity.type
_entity.pdbx_description
1 polymer ?
#
loop_
_entity_poly.entity_id
_entity_poly.type
_entity_poly.pdbx_seq_one_letter_code
_entity_poly.pdbx_strand_id
1 'polypeptide(L)'
;MNYNNPGEQIDEMKLLFEGDKAYRMAVVNNVTGDRPYIRFYGETAASQKPYKYLASYTPVAGDKVLLARVAKTYVILGKVV
;
A
#
# COMPACT_ATOMS: atom_id res chain seq x y z
N MET A 1 -21.64 7.74 -7.40
CA MET A 1 -20.65 8.00 -8.46
C MET A 1 -21.34 7.79 -9.80
N ASN A 2 -21.08 8.63 -10.81
CA ASN A 2 -21.60 8.42 -12.16
C ASN A 2 -20.62 7.53 -12.92
N TYR A 3 -21.11 6.40 -13.39
CA TYR A 3 -20.34 5.41 -14.13
C TYR A 3 -20.58 5.56 -15.62
N ASN A 4 -19.51 5.60 -16.41
CA ASN A 4 -19.64 5.81 -17.86
C ASN A 4 -19.91 4.50 -18.59
N ASN A 5 -19.55 3.34 -18.02
CA ASN A 5 -19.97 2.04 -18.54
C ASN A 5 -20.05 0.95 -17.45
N PRO A 6 -20.71 -0.19 -17.75
CA PRO A 6 -20.83 -1.31 -16.83
C PRO A 6 -19.50 -1.99 -16.48
N GLY A 7 -18.51 -1.98 -17.38
CA GLY A 7 -17.17 -2.51 -17.13
C GLY A 7 -16.44 -1.80 -15.99
N GLU A 8 -16.56 -0.47 -15.89
CA GLU A 8 -16.00 0.32 -14.78
C GLU A 8 -16.67 -0.04 -13.44
N GLN A 9 -17.98 -0.31 -13.46
CA GLN A 9 -18.72 -0.78 -12.28
C GLN A 9 -18.29 -2.19 -11.86
N ILE A 10 -18.05 -3.08 -12.83
CA ILE A 10 -17.64 -4.46 -12.56
C ILE A 10 -16.19 -4.49 -12.06
N ASP A 11 -15.29 -3.69 -12.63
CA ASP A 11 -13.91 -3.55 -12.16
C ASP A 11 -13.85 -2.96 -10.75
N GLU A 12 -14.68 -1.95 -10.45
CA GLU A 12 -14.77 -1.38 -9.10
C GLU A 12 -15.44 -2.35 -8.11
N MET A 13 -16.50 -3.07 -8.52
CA MET A 13 -17.12 -4.12 -7.72
C MET A 13 -16.14 -5.26 -7.43
N LYS A 14 -15.35 -5.71 -8.41
CA LYS A 14 -14.30 -6.71 -8.17
C LYS A 14 -13.24 -6.19 -7.20
N LEU A 15 -12.85 -4.92 -7.34
CA LEU A 15 -11.89 -4.30 -6.43
C LEU A 15 -12.42 -4.18 -4.99
N LEU A 16 -13.74 -3.95 -4.83
CA LEU A 16 -14.42 -3.83 -3.53
C LEU A 16 -14.79 -5.19 -2.90
N PHE A 17 -15.12 -6.20 -3.70
CA PHE A 17 -15.77 -7.43 -3.24
C PHE A 17 -14.97 -8.74 -3.45
N GLU A 18 -13.94 -8.79 -4.31
CA GLU A 18 -13.13 -10.02 -4.52
C GLU A 18 -11.98 -10.20 -3.51
N GLY A 19 -11.97 -9.45 -2.41
CA GLY A 19 -11.21 -9.84 -1.21
C GLY A 19 -9.71 -9.51 -1.22
N ASP A 20 -9.29 -8.51 -1.98
CA ASP A 20 -7.95 -7.96 -1.82
C ASP A 20 -7.92 -7.05 -0.59
N LYS A 21 -7.06 -7.38 0.38
CA LYS A 21 -7.00 -6.71 1.68
C LYS A 21 -6.83 -5.21 1.49
N ALA A 22 -7.92 -4.45 1.70
CA ALA A 22 -7.93 -2.99 1.60
C ALA A 22 -6.78 -2.37 2.41
N TYR A 23 -6.38 -3.06 3.49
CA TYR A 23 -5.22 -2.72 4.30
C TYR A 23 -4.24 -3.90 4.43
N ARG A 24 -2.94 -3.60 4.38
CA ARG A 24 -1.86 -4.57 4.66
C ARG A 24 -0.83 -3.97 5.60
N MET A 25 -0.22 -4.82 6.42
CA MET A 25 0.93 -4.46 7.24
C MET A 25 2.23 -4.75 6.50
N ALA A 26 3.24 -3.91 6.72
CA ALA A 26 4.61 -4.15 6.26
C ALA A 26 5.64 -3.60 7.25
N VAL A 27 6.90 -3.92 6.99
CA VAL A 27 8.05 -3.30 7.65
C VAL A 27 8.84 -2.50 6.61
N VAL A 28 9.22 -1.27 6.93
CA VAL A 28 10.16 -0.48 6.12
C VAL A 28 11.52 -1.15 6.19
N ASN A 29 11.96 -1.69 5.07
CA ASN A 29 13.24 -2.40 4.96
C ASN A 29 14.40 -1.41 4.85
N ASN A 30 14.27 -0.40 3.99
CA ASN A 30 15.25 0.66 3.79
C ASN A 30 14.58 1.89 3.17
N VAL A 31 15.27 3.04 3.22
CA VAL A 31 14.82 4.30 2.60
C VAL A 31 15.95 4.84 1.74
N THR A 32 15.67 5.11 0.46
CA THR A 32 16.66 5.64 -0.49
C THR A 32 16.11 6.90 -1.15
N GLY A 33 16.70 8.06 -0.87
CA GLY A 33 16.26 9.35 -1.43
C GLY A 33 14.78 9.62 -1.18
N ASP A 34 14.36 9.54 0.08
CA ASP A 34 12.97 9.69 0.55
C ASP A 34 11.99 8.67 -0.03
N ARG A 35 12.48 7.51 -0.49
CA ARG A 35 11.63 6.46 -1.03
C ARG A 35 11.74 5.20 -0.16
N PRO A 36 10.71 4.85 0.61
CA PRO A 36 10.72 3.64 1.42
C PRO A 36 10.49 2.40 0.58
N TYR A 37 11.32 1.39 0.81
CA TYR A 37 11.16 0.02 0.34
C TYR A 37 10.63 -0.80 1.52
N ILE A 38 9.62 -1.61 1.28
CA ILE A 38 8.94 -2.36 2.34
C ILE A 38 8.97 -3.86 2.09
N ARG A 39 8.88 -4.64 3.17
CA ARG A 39 8.57 -6.07 3.14
C ARG A 39 7.22 -6.28 3.79
N PHE A 40 6.25 -6.82 3.05
CA PHE A 40 4.95 -7.11 3.65
C PHE A 40 5.06 -8.26 4.67
N TYR A 41 4.17 -8.26 5.66
CA TYR A 41 4.07 -9.40 6.56
C TYR A 41 3.65 -10.66 5.80
N GLY A 42 4.32 -11.77 6.09
CA GLY A 42 4.17 -13.04 5.38
C GLY A 42 5.10 -13.20 4.17
N GLU A 43 5.78 -12.14 3.73
CA GLU A 43 6.79 -12.21 2.68
C GLU A 43 8.19 -12.35 3.28
N THR A 44 9.05 -13.13 2.61
CA THR A 44 10.43 -13.38 3.02
C THR A 44 11.40 -12.33 2.46
N ALA A 45 11.07 -11.72 1.32
CA ALA A 45 11.90 -10.72 0.65
C ALA A 45 11.21 -9.34 0.62
N ALA A 46 12.02 -8.29 0.65
CA ALA A 46 11.52 -6.93 0.46
C ALA A 46 11.06 -6.71 -1.00
N SER A 47 10.10 -5.81 -1.16
CA SER A 47 9.64 -5.38 -2.48
C SER A 47 10.77 -4.65 -3.22
N GLN A 48 10.91 -4.93 -4.52
CA GLN A 48 11.90 -4.27 -5.37
C GLN A 48 11.51 -2.85 -5.80
N LYS A 49 10.27 -2.43 -5.52
CA LYS A 49 9.77 -1.08 -5.81
C LYS A 49 9.58 -0.26 -4.52
N PRO A 50 9.81 1.06 -4.58
CA PRO A 50 9.47 1.95 -3.48
C PRO A 50 7.96 2.23 -3.41
N TYR A 51 7.50 2.65 -2.23
CA TYR A 51 6.09 2.97 -1.96
C TYR A 51 5.90 4.44 -1.61
N LYS A 52 4.74 4.97 -2.00
CA LYS A 52 4.32 6.32 -1.61
C LYS A 52 3.82 6.32 -0.16
N TYR A 53 3.87 7.47 0.48
CA TYR A 53 3.46 7.67 1.86
C TYR A 53 2.80 9.04 2.02
N LEU A 54 2.02 9.20 3.10
CA LEU A 54 1.40 10.48 3.44
C LEU A 54 2.47 11.49 3.89
N ALA A 55 2.31 12.76 3.52
CA ALA A 55 3.29 13.82 3.83
C ALA A 55 3.55 14.02 5.34
N SER A 56 2.61 13.63 6.20
CA SER A 56 2.75 13.66 7.66
C SER A 56 3.68 12.58 8.23
N TYR A 57 4.02 11.56 7.43
CA TYR A 57 4.84 10.43 7.87
C TYR A 57 6.27 10.56 7.30
N THR A 58 7.27 10.44 8.16
CA THR A 58 8.68 10.37 7.75
C THR A 58 9.17 8.93 7.92
N PRO A 59 9.41 8.18 6.82
CA PRO A 59 9.74 6.77 6.91
C PRO A 59 11.15 6.53 7.46
N VAL A 60 11.27 5.58 8.39
CA VAL A 60 12.55 5.11 8.94
C VAL A 60 12.64 3.59 8.78
N ALA A 61 13.83 3.09 8.44
CA ALA A 61 14.07 1.65 8.37
C ALA A 61 13.74 0.97 9.72
N GLY A 62 13.02 -0.14 9.66
CA GLY A 62 12.51 -0.87 10.82
C GLY A 62 11.10 -0.47 11.26
N ASP A 63 10.51 0.61 10.72
CA ASP A 63 9.13 0.98 11.03
C ASP A 63 8.14 -0.11 10.60
N LYS A 64 7.24 -0.48 11.51
CA LYS A 64 6.04 -1.27 11.19
C LYS A 64 4.97 -0.30 10.72
N VAL A 65 4.42 -0.53 9.54
CA VAL A 65 3.54 0.43 8.87
C VAL A 65 2.26 -0.22 8.37
N LEU A 66 1.17 0.57 8.39
CA LEU A 66 -0.09 0.22 7.76
C LEU A 66 -0.15 0.85 6.36
N LEU A 67 -0.58 0.06 5.39
CA LEU A 67 -0.77 0.48 4.01
C LEU A 67 -2.21 0.30 3.57
N ALA A 68 -2.73 1.25 2.79
CA ALA A 68 -4.00 1.12 2.09
C ALA A 68 -3.76 0.85 0.60
N ARG A 69 -4.59 -0.01 0.00
CA ARG A 69 -4.60 -0.19 -1.46
C ARG A 69 -5.22 1.03 -2.12
N VAL A 70 -4.50 1.63 -3.06
CA VAL A 70 -4.98 2.75 -3.89
C VAL A 70 -4.75 2.34 -5.35
N ALA A 71 -5.86 2.10 -6.06
CA ALA A 71 -5.85 1.50 -7.39
C ALA A 71 -5.01 0.21 -7.44
N LYS A 72 -3.93 0.18 -8.24
CA LYS A 72 -3.08 -0.99 -8.47
C LYS A 72 -1.85 -1.06 -7.55
N THR A 73 -1.73 -0.18 -6.55
CA THR A 73 -0.59 -0.17 -5.61
C THR A 73 -1.02 0.13 -4.18
N TYR A 74 -0.06 0.24 -3.28
CA TYR A 74 -0.29 0.61 -1.89
C TYR A 74 0.32 1.98 -1.55
N VAL A 75 -0.30 2.69 -0.61
CA VAL A 75 0.22 3.91 0.02
C VAL A 75 0.38 3.67 1.51
N ILE A 76 1.53 4.04 2.06
CA ILE A 76 1.80 3.96 3.50
C ILE A 76 1.02 5.08 4.22
N LEU A 77 0.16 4.69 5.15
CA LEU A 77 -0.62 5.62 5.97
C LEU A 77 0.20 6.17 7.14
N GLY A 78 1.07 5.34 7.72
CA GLY A 78 1.95 5.73 8.81
C GLY A 78 2.48 4.54 9.60
N LYS A 79 3.30 4.86 10.60
CA LYS A 79 3.82 3.91 11.58
C LYS A 79 2.72 3.45 12.54
N VAL A 80 2.78 2.18 12.92
CA VAL A 80 1.97 1.58 13.99
C VAL A 80 2.87 1.32 15.19
N VAL A 81 2.45 1.80 16.37
CA VAL A 81 3.16 1.64 17.66
C VAL A 81 2.46 0.64 18.56
#